data_AF-A0A6J6WGW5-F1
#
_entry.id   AF-A0A6J6WGW5-F1
#
_cell.length_a   1.000
_cell.length_b   1.000
_cell.length_c   1.000
_cell.angle_alpha   90.00
_cell.angle_beta   90.00
_cell.angle_gamma   90.00
#
_symmetry.space_group_name_H-M   'P 1'
#
loop_
_entity.id
_entity.type
_entity.pdbx_description
1 polymer ?
#
loop_
_entity_poly.entity_id
_entity_poly.type
_entity_poly.pdbx_seq_one_letter_code
_entity_poly.pdbx_strand_id
1 'polypeptide(L)' 'MAESFNPQDMVLRFRERADAVQRRGLPPIEGADRQRFIEAARLDFQDYAMIGDAKATLEDGILRLEIDLRPPSN' A
#
# COMPACT_ATOMS: atom_id res chain seq x y z
N MET A 1 28.60 3.43 2.62
CA MET A 1 27.93 3.06 3.89
C MET A 1 26.58 2.48 3.50
N ALA A 2 26.21 1.29 3.99
CA ALA A 2 24.88 0.76 3.72
C ALA A 2 23.86 1.69 4.37
N GLU A 3 22.90 2.19 3.59
CA GLU A 3 21.81 3.01 4.10
C GLU A 3 21.03 2.17 5.12
N SER A 4 20.98 2.62 6.37
CA SER A 4 20.22 1.93 7.42
C SER A 4 18.75 1.95 7.04
N PHE A 5 18.07 0.79 7.13
CA PHE A 5 16.66 0.69 6.84
C PHE A 5 15.84 1.65 7.71
N ASN A 6 15.02 2.48 7.06
CA ASN A 6 14.08 3.40 7.70
C ASN A 6 12.64 2.96 7.39
N PRO A 7 11.85 2.54 8.41
CA PRO A 7 10.47 2.11 8.21
C PRO A 7 9.55 3.20 7.66
N GLN A 8 9.84 4.47 7.94
CA GLN A 8 9.03 5.60 7.49
C GLN A 8 9.15 5.79 5.97
N ASP A 9 10.35 5.59 5.42
CA ASP A 9 10.56 5.62 3.97
C ASP A 9 9.83 4.46 3.28
N MET A 10 9.71 3.31 3.96
CA MET A 10 8.91 2.20 3.46
C MET A 10 7.42 2.57 3.40
N VAL A 11 6.85 3.11 4.48
CA VAL A 11 5.45 3.55 4.52
C VAL A 11 5.18 4.59 3.43
N LEU A 12 6.08 5.55 3.25
CA LEU A 12 5.97 6.58 2.20
C LEU A 12 5.91 5.94 0.80
N ARG A 13 6.82 5.00 0.48
CA ARG A 13 6.80 4.29 -0.80
C ARG A 13 5.51 3.51 -1.03
N PHE A 14 4.87 2.96 0.02
CA PHE A 14 3.58 2.27 -0.12
C PHE A 14 2.43 3.24 -0.37
N ARG A 15 2.45 4.42 0.27
CA ARG A 15 1.50 5.50 -0.04
C ARG A 15 1.60 5.94 -1.50
N GLU A 16 2.82 6.17 -1.98
CA GLU A 16 3.07 6.52 -3.39
C GLU A 16 2.57 5.45 -4.36
N ARG A 17 2.72 4.16 -4.01
CA ARG A 17 2.20 3.04 -4.81
C ARG A 17 0.67 3.01 -4.84
N ALA A 18 0.00 3.27 -3.71
CA ALA A 18 -1.46 3.37 -3.67
C ALA A 18 -1.94 4.48 -4.63
N ASP A 19 -1.31 5.66 -4.56
CA ASP A 19 -1.63 6.77 -5.47
C ASP A 19 -1.33 6.43 -6.95
N ALA A 20 -0.29 5.64 -7.21
CA ALA A 20 0.06 5.20 -8.57
C ALA A 20 -0.99 4.22 -9.14
N VAL A 21 -1.54 3.33 -8.32
CA VAL A 21 -2.62 2.41 -8.73
C VAL A 21 -3.89 3.18 -9.09
N GLN A 22 -4.22 4.24 -8.35
CA GLN A 22 -5.36 5.09 -8.70
C GLN A 22 -5.15 5.91 -9.98
N ARG A 23 -3.91 6.36 -10.22
CA ARG A 23 -3.56 7.18 -11.39
C ARG A 23 -3.36 6.37 -12.67
N ARG A 24 -3.11 5.07 -12.59
CA ARG A 24 -2.88 4.24 -13.79
C ARG A 24 -4.18 4.09 -14.59
N GLY A 25 -4.12 4.38 -15.88
CA GLY A 25 -5.20 4.06 -16.81
C GLY A 25 -5.33 2.55 -17.01
N LEU A 26 -6.51 2.12 -17.44
CA LEU A 26 -6.72 0.74 -17.85
C LEU A 26 -5.97 0.48 -19.17
N PRO A 27 -5.10 -0.55 -19.26
CA PRO A 27 -4.48 -0.93 -20.53
C PRO A 27 -5.52 -1.41 -21.54
N PRO A 28 -5.20 -1.45 -22.85
CA PRO A 28 -6.11 -1.91 -23.89
C PRO A 28 -6.25 -3.45 -23.87
N ILE A 29 -6.95 -3.95 -22.84
CA ILE A 29 -7.27 -5.36 -22.62
C ILE A 29 -8.78 -5.56 -22.57
N GLU A 30 -9.27 -6.69 -23.08
CA GLU A 30 -10.69 -6.97 -23.24
C GLU A 30 -11.13 -8.23 -22.49
N GLY A 31 -12.45 -8.43 -22.41
CA GLY A 31 -13.06 -9.64 -21.88
C GLY A 31 -12.65 -9.98 -20.43
N ALA A 32 -12.35 -11.26 -20.19
CA ALA A 32 -12.04 -11.76 -18.85
C ALA A 32 -10.76 -11.14 -18.25
N ASP A 33 -9.77 -10.81 -19.08
CA ASP A 33 -8.51 -10.25 -18.60
C ASP A 33 -8.67 -8.80 -18.14
N ARG A 34 -9.59 -8.06 -18.77
CA ARG A 34 -10.00 -6.73 -18.29
C ARG A 34 -10.51 -6.78 -16.85
N GLN A 35 -11.40 -7.73 -16.55
CA GLN A 35 -11.95 -7.87 -15.20
C GLN A 35 -10.86 -8.27 -14.19
N ARG A 36 -10.00 -9.24 -14.56
CA ARG A 36 -8.88 -9.67 -13.71
C ARG A 36 -7.94 -8.52 -13.36
N PHE A 37 -7.65 -7.65 -14.33
CA PHE A 37 -6.82 -6.47 -14.08
C PHE A 37 -7.45 -5.50 -13.10
N ILE A 38 -8.77 -5.27 -13.20
CA ILE A 38 -9.51 -4.41 -12.27
C ILE A 38 -9.49 -4.99 -10.86
N GLU A 39 -9.75 -6.28 -10.71
CA GLU A 39 -9.71 -6.94 -9.39
C GLU A 39 -8.30 -6.90 -8.78
N ALA A 40 -7.27 -7.18 -9.59
CA ALA A 40 -5.89 -7.05 -9.15
C ALA A 40 -5.57 -5.62 -8.70
N ALA A 41 -5.99 -4.61 -9.48
CA ALA A 41 -5.81 -3.20 -9.13
C ALA A 41 -6.50 -2.83 -7.81
N ARG A 42 -7.68 -3.38 -7.55
CA ARG A 42 -8.42 -3.15 -6.32
C ARG A 42 -7.68 -3.72 -5.11
N LEU A 43 -7.19 -4.95 -5.22
CA LEU A 43 -6.41 -5.61 -4.16
C LEU A 43 -5.08 -4.88 -3.92
N ASP A 44 -4.35 -4.55 -4.99
CA ASP A 44 -3.11 -3.78 -4.93
C ASP A 44 -3.33 -2.46 -4.19
N PHE A 45 -4.36 -1.71 -4.57
CA PHE A 45 -4.69 -0.44 -3.93
C PHE A 45 -4.99 -0.63 -2.45
N GLN A 46 -5.84 -1.60 -2.10
CA GLN A 46 -6.21 -1.87 -0.71
C GLN A 46 -4.99 -2.19 0.14
N ASP A 47 -4.12 -3.09 -0.32
CA ASP A 47 -2.93 -3.52 0.42
C ASP A 47 -1.91 -2.39 0.56
N TYR A 48 -1.68 -1.62 -0.52
CA TYR A 48 -0.77 -0.48 -0.48
C TYR A 48 -1.29 0.64 0.40
N ALA A 49 -2.59 0.92 0.37
CA ALA A 49 -3.21 1.92 1.22
C ALA A 49 -3.09 1.52 2.70
N MET A 50 -3.36 0.26 3.05
CA MET A 50 -3.23 -0.24 4.42
C MET A 50 -1.81 -0.07 4.96
N ILE A 51 -0.78 -0.47 4.20
CA ILE A 51 0.61 -0.33 4.64
C ILE A 51 1.06 1.14 4.62
N GLY A 52 0.61 1.93 3.64
CA GLY A 52 0.91 3.35 3.49
C GLY A 52 0.28 4.25 4.56
N ASP A 53 -0.69 3.74 5.31
CA ASP A 53 -1.30 4.40 6.46
C ASP A 53 -0.83 3.84 7.81
N ALA A 54 -0.06 2.76 7.80
CA ALA A 54 0.42 2.13 9.01
C ALA A 54 1.39 3.03 9.79
N LYS A 55 1.26 3.02 11.12
CA LYS A 55 2.29 3.53 12.02
C LYS A 55 3.40 2.49 12.16
N ALA A 56 4.58 2.80 11.62
CA ALA A 56 5.74 1.92 11.65
C ALA A 56 6.68 2.21 12.82
N THR A 57 7.09 1.17 13.55
CA THR A 57 8.16 1.23 14.56
C THR A 57 9.16 0.10 14.32
N LEU A 58 10.46 0.37 14.54
CA LEU A 58 11.53 -0.63 14.47
C LEU A 58 12.29 -0.62 15.80
N GLU A 59 12.04 -1.63 16.62
CA GLU A 59 12.57 -1.75 17.98
C GLU A 59 13.12 -3.16 18.14
N ASP A 60 14.35 -3.29 18.67
CA ASP A 60 15.04 -4.58 18.89
C ASP A 60 15.07 -5.51 17.65
N GLY A 61 15.16 -4.92 16.45
CA GLY A 61 15.16 -5.66 15.18
C GLY A 61 13.76 -6.13 14.72
N ILE A 62 12.70 -5.75 15.41
CA ILE A 62 11.31 -6.09 15.07
C ILE A 62 10.64 -4.88 14.41
N LEU A 63 10.21 -5.06 13.16
CA LEU A 63 9.35 -4.11 12.46
C LEU A 63 7.89 -4.36 12.85
N ARG A 64 7.25 -3.36 13.43
CA ARG A 64 5.81 -3.37 13.75
C ARG A 64 5.10 -2.36 12.86
N LEU A 65 4.00 -2.80 12.24
CA LEU A 65 3.09 -1.97 11.48
C LEU A 65 1.73 -2.02 12.17
N GLU A 66 1.30 -0.89 12.73
CA GLU A 66 0.03 -0.75 13.41
C GLU A 66 -0.95 0.01 12.52
N ILE A 67 -2.13 -0.55 12.31
CA ILE A 67 -3.22 0.04 11.52
C ILE A 67 -4.46 0.04 12.43
N ASP A 68 -5.03 1.21 12.67
CA ASP A 68 -6.26 1.34 13.45
C ASP A 68 -7.47 1.16 12.53
N LEU A 69 -8.19 0.04 12.69
CA LEU A 69 -9.38 -0.29 11.91
C LEU A 69 -10.68 -0.07 12.70
N ARG A 70 -10.60 0.57 13.87
CA ARG A 70 -11.81 0.89 14.64
C ARG A 70 -12.65 1.93 13.89
N PRO A 71 -13.98 1.90 14.03
CA PRO A 71 -14.84 2.89 13.40
C PRO A 71 -14.50 4.30 13.93
N PRO A 72 -14.65 5.35 13.10
CA PRO A 72 -14.45 6.72 13.55
C PRO A 72 -15.40 7.04 14.72
N SER A 73 -14.90 7.76 15.71
CA SER A 73 -15.72 8.23 16.82
C SER A 73 -16.70 9.28 16.28
N ASN A 74 -18.01 9.04 16.41
CA ASN A 74 -19.07 10.00 16.11
C ASN A 74 -19.00 11.24 17.01
#